data_AF-A0A2V2RZA7-F1
#
_entry.id   AF-A0A2V2RZA7-F1
#
_cell.length_a   1.000
_cell.length_b   1.000
_cell.length_c   1.000
_cell.angle_alpha   90.00
_cell.angle_beta   90.00
_cell.angle_gamma   90.00
#
_symmetry.space_group_name_H-M   'P 1'
#
loop_
_entity.id
_entity.type
_entity.pdbx_description
1 polymer ?
#
loop_
_entity_poly.entity_id
_entity_poly.type
_entity_poly.pdbx_seq_one_letter_code
_entity_poly.pdbx_strand_id
1 'polypeptide(L)'
;MRNPSFGEANLGAVAGAVVAGMGGLFAIGIVRVIVYKDISLFLGTPKLNLLSWLVCLPFGWFLGGQIGPRMGEGFQSARAEIVGGIIGGIIPLLLMASVGWYVMVRY
;
A
#
# COMPACT_ATOMS: atom_id res chain seq x y z
N MET A 1 -20.54 -6.10 -13.95
CA MET A 1 -19.21 -6.75 -13.84
C MET A 1 -19.37 -7.91 -12.87
N ARG A 2 -18.57 -8.97 -12.95
CA ARG A 2 -18.71 -10.10 -12.01
C ARG A 2 -18.19 -9.65 -10.64
N ASN A 3 -19.01 -9.78 -9.59
CA ASN A 3 -18.55 -9.59 -8.21
C ASN A 3 -17.56 -10.70 -7.88
N PRO A 4 -16.26 -10.40 -7.69
CA PRO A 4 -15.29 -11.41 -7.33
C PRO A 4 -15.54 -11.86 -5.89
N SER A 5 -15.32 -13.16 -5.64
CA SER A 5 -15.39 -13.72 -4.29
C SER A 5 -14.29 -13.16 -3.40
N PHE A 6 -14.42 -13.31 -2.08
CA PHE A 6 -13.39 -12.90 -1.13
C PHE A 6 -12.05 -13.55 -1.46
N GLY A 7 -11.03 -12.72 -1.75
CA GLY A 7 -9.69 -13.19 -2.10
C GLY A 7 -9.55 -13.72 -3.53
N GLU A 8 -10.49 -13.45 -4.43
CA GLU A 8 -10.23 -13.66 -5.86
C GLU A 8 -9.34 -12.54 -6.43
N ALA A 9 -8.39 -12.92 -7.29
CA ALA A 9 -7.57 -11.97 -8.02
C ALA A 9 -8.44 -11.15 -9.00
N ASN A 10 -8.51 -9.84 -8.78
CA ASN A 10 -9.21 -8.88 -9.64
C ASN A 10 -8.33 -7.65 -9.93
N LEU A 11 -8.79 -6.73 -10.79
CA LEU A 11 -7.98 -5.58 -11.21
C LEU A 11 -7.69 -4.65 -10.02
N GLY A 12 -8.66 -4.49 -9.12
CA GLY A 12 -8.49 -3.74 -7.88
C GLY A 12 -7.43 -4.34 -6.97
N ALA A 13 -7.42 -5.67 -6.83
CA ALA A 13 -6.46 -6.41 -6.01
C ALA A 13 -5.03 -6.27 -6.57
N VAL A 14 -4.85 -6.39 -7.88
CA VAL A 14 -3.55 -6.20 -8.52
C VAL A 14 -3.08 -4.75 -8.37
N ALA A 15 -3.93 -3.78 -8.66
CA ALA A 15 -3.59 -2.37 -8.53
C ALA A 15 -3.23 -2.00 -7.08
N GLY A 16 -4.00 -2.48 -6.11
CA GLY A 16 -3.74 -2.28 -4.69
C GLY A 16 -2.44 -2.93 -4.22
N ALA A 17 -2.15 -4.15 -4.68
CA ALA A 17 -0.90 -4.84 -4.37
C ALA A 17 0.33 -4.11 -4.93
N VAL A 18 0.25 -3.61 -6.16
CA VAL A 18 1.34 -2.86 -6.79
C VAL A 18 1.60 -1.55 -6.03
N VAL A 19 0.56 -0.78 -5.73
CA VAL A 19 0.68 0.50 -5.03
C VAL A 19 1.21 0.31 -3.62
N ALA A 20 0.62 -0.61 -2.87
CA ALA A 20 1.02 -0.88 -1.50
C ALA A 20 2.39 -1.54 -1.43
N GLY A 21 2.71 -2.47 -2.35
CA GLY A 21 4.02 -3.09 -2.43
C GLY A 21 5.09 -2.04 -2.75
N MET A 22 5.00 -1.40 -3.93
CA MET A 22 6.02 -0.43 -4.34
C MET A 22 6.21 0.67 -3.30
N GLY A 23 5.14 1.26 -2.77
CA GLY A 23 5.30 2.29 -1.76
C GLY A 23 5.64 1.75 -0.37
N GLY A 24 5.25 0.52 -0.03
CA GLY A 24 5.63 -0.17 1.21
C GLY A 24 7.14 -0.43 1.31
N LEU A 25 7.82 -0.67 0.18
CA LEU A 25 9.29 -0.74 0.12
C LEU A 25 9.98 0.57 0.54
N PHE A 26 9.27 1.69 0.46
CA PHE A 26 9.86 3.00 0.70
C PHE A 26 9.24 3.73 1.90
N ALA A 27 8.09 3.27 2.41
CA ALA A 27 7.32 3.96 3.44
C ALA A 27 8.15 4.30 4.69
N ILE A 28 8.90 3.33 5.23
CA ILE A 28 9.74 3.57 6.41
C ILE A 28 10.98 4.38 6.05
N GLY A 29 11.67 4.03 4.96
CA GLY A 29 12.87 4.74 4.51
C GLY A 29 12.64 6.23 4.27
N ILE A 30 11.56 6.60 3.58
CA ILE A 30 11.19 8.00 3.32
C ILE A 30 10.98 8.76 4.63
N VAL A 31 10.28 8.16 5.58
CA VAL A 31 10.07 8.78 6.89
C VAL A 31 11.39 9.04 7.62
N ARG A 32 12.34 8.09 7.58
CA ARG A 32 13.67 8.30 8.15
C ARG A 32 14.40 9.47 7.52
N VAL A 33 14.38 9.56 6.19
CA VAL A 33 15.01 10.66 5.46
C VAL A 33 14.41 12.00 5.87
N ILE A 34 13.09 12.09 6.03
CA ILE A 34 12.42 13.33 6.44
C ILE A 34 12.79 13.72 7.87
N VAL A 35 12.75 12.78 8.81
CA VAL A 35 12.99 13.05 10.24
C VAL A 35 14.45 13.43 10.50
N TYR A 36 15.39 12.66 9.96
CA TYR A 36 16.82 12.85 10.23
C TYR A 36 17.54 13.70 9.19
N LYS A 37 16.86 14.11 8.11
CA LYS A 37 17.39 14.92 7.00
C LYS A 37 18.64 14.32 6.33
N ASP A 38 18.78 13.00 6.42
CA ASP A 38 19.91 12.26 5.84
C ASP A 38 19.40 11.18 4.89
N ILE A 39 19.79 11.30 3.62
CA ILE A 39 19.42 10.39 2.52
C ILE A 39 20.10 9.03 2.67
N SER A 40 21.25 8.95 3.34
CA SER A 40 22.00 7.69 3.54
C SER A 40 21.18 6.65 4.34
N LEU A 41 20.30 7.12 5.22
CA LEU A 41 19.41 6.27 6.03
C LEU A 41 18.38 5.52 5.20
N PHE A 42 18.08 5.98 3.98
CA PHE A 42 17.24 5.25 3.04
C PHE A 42 17.90 3.94 2.58
N LEU A 43 19.20 3.99 2.31
CA LEU A 43 20.01 2.85 1.87
C LEU A 43 20.45 1.95 3.05
N GLY A 44 20.48 2.50 4.27
CA GLY A 44 20.87 1.79 5.48
C GLY A 44 19.80 0.85 6.05
N THR A 45 18.56 0.89 5.57
CA THR A 45 17.44 0.13 6.18
C THR A 45 16.70 -0.84 5.24
N PRO A 46 17.41 -1.66 4.43
CA PRO A 46 16.76 -2.57 3.49
C PRO A 46 15.87 -3.61 4.19
N LYS A 47 16.25 -4.07 5.38
CA LYS A 47 15.48 -5.07 6.15
C LYS A 47 14.11 -4.52 6.60
N LEU A 48 14.07 -3.29 7.09
CA LEU A 48 12.83 -2.64 7.52
C LEU A 48 11.91 -2.34 6.34
N ASN A 49 12.49 -1.87 5.24
CA ASN A 49 11.77 -1.63 3.98
C ASN A 49 11.18 -2.93 3.41
N LEU A 50 11.91 -4.04 3.47
CA LEU A 50 11.43 -5.35 3.06
C LEU A 50 10.29 -5.87 3.96
N LEU A 51 10.40 -5.67 5.28
CA LEU A 51 9.32 -6.01 6.22
C LEU A 51 8.06 -5.18 5.94
N SER A 52 8.22 -3.88 5.70
CA SER A 52 7.11 -3.00 5.33
C SER A 52 6.46 -3.44 4.02
N TRP A 53 7.25 -3.87 3.03
CA TRP A 53 6.72 -4.46 1.80
C TRP A 53 5.94 -5.76 2.04
N LEU A 54 6.48 -6.67 2.84
CA LEU A 54 5.83 -7.95 3.19
C LEU A 54 4.47 -7.74 3.86
N VAL A 55 4.31 -6.66 4.61
CA VAL A 55 3.02 -6.29 5.19
C VAL A 55 2.15 -5.56 4.16
N CYS A 56 2.66 -4.52 3.50
CA CYS A 56 1.83 -3.70 2.63
C CYS A 56 1.28 -4.46 1.42
N LEU A 57 2.06 -5.37 0.83
CA LEU A 57 1.64 -6.09 -0.38
C LEU A 57 0.38 -6.95 -0.18
N PRO A 58 0.29 -7.87 0.80
CA PRO A 58 -0.91 -8.67 1.02
C PRO A 58 -2.09 -7.82 1.49
N PHE A 59 -1.86 -6.82 2.34
CA PHE A 59 -2.94 -5.93 2.80
C PHE A 59 -3.47 -5.05 1.66
N GLY A 60 -2.60 -4.53 0.80
CA GLY A 60 -2.99 -3.74 -0.37
C GLY A 60 -3.71 -4.57 -1.42
N TRP A 61 -3.28 -5.82 -1.62
CA TRP A 61 -4.00 -6.76 -2.44
C TRP A 61 -5.41 -7.03 -1.90
N PHE A 62 -5.53 -7.32 -0.61
CA PHE A 62 -6.80 -7.64 0.02
C PHE A 62 -7.77 -6.45 0.03
N LEU A 63 -7.31 -5.27 0.44
CA LEU A 63 -8.12 -4.07 0.50
C LEU A 63 -8.46 -3.56 -0.91
N GLY A 64 -7.49 -3.56 -1.82
CA GLY A 64 -7.73 -3.22 -3.22
C GLY A 64 -8.71 -4.18 -3.89
N GLY A 65 -8.64 -5.46 -3.55
CA GLY A 65 -9.55 -6.49 -4.04
C GLY A 65 -10.98 -6.39 -3.52
N GLN A 66 -11.19 -5.70 -2.39
CA GLN A 66 -12.52 -5.43 -1.86
C GLN A 66 -13.08 -4.08 -2.29
N ILE A 67 -12.25 -3.03 -2.32
CA ILE A 67 -12.68 -1.67 -2.63
C ILE A 67 -12.83 -1.48 -4.14
N GLY A 68 -11.90 -2.02 -4.93
CA GLY A 68 -11.90 -1.92 -6.38
C GLY A 68 -13.21 -2.37 -7.01
N PRO A 69 -13.61 -3.65 -6.88
CA PRO A 69 -14.82 -4.15 -7.52
C PRO A 69 -16.08 -3.36 -7.13
N ARG A 70 -16.20 -2.96 -5.85
CA ARG A 70 -17.33 -2.13 -5.37
C ARG A 70 -17.39 -0.77 -6.08
N MET A 71 -16.24 -0.13 -6.30
CA MET A 71 -16.18 1.10 -7.10
C MET A 71 -16.43 0.84 -8.58
N GLY A 72 -15.88 -0.25 -9.13
CA GLY A 72 -16.10 -0.65 -10.52
C GLY A 72 -17.58 -0.87 -10.84
N GLU A 73 -18.31 -1.51 -9.93
CA GLU A 73 -19.76 -1.71 -10.04
C GLU A 73 -20.54 -0.41 -9.90
N GLY A 74 -20.22 0.40 -8.88
CA GLY A 74 -20.91 1.67 -8.63
C GLY A 74 -20.79 2.67 -9.79
N PHE A 75 -19.64 2.69 -10.49
CA PHE A 75 -19.39 3.59 -11.62
C PHE A 75 -19.49 2.89 -12.99
N GLN A 76 -19.86 1.61 -13.02
CA GLN A 76 -19.87 0.75 -14.21
C GLN A 76 -18.61 0.86 -15.09
N SER A 77 -17.43 1.00 -14.46
CA SER A 77 -16.18 1.29 -15.16
C SER A 77 -14.99 0.53 -14.58
N ALA A 78 -14.24 -0.15 -15.44
CA ALA A 78 -13.00 -0.83 -15.07
C ALA A 78 -11.94 0.14 -14.55
N ARG A 79 -11.97 1.41 -15.00
CA ARG A 79 -11.07 2.45 -14.47
C ARG A 79 -11.38 2.76 -13.01
N ALA A 80 -12.66 2.78 -12.64
CA ALA A 80 -13.07 3.00 -11.26
C ALA A 80 -12.65 1.83 -10.34
N GLU A 81 -12.62 0.60 -10.86
CA GLU A 81 -12.07 -0.55 -10.13
C GLU A 81 -10.57 -0.40 -9.85
N ILE A 82 -9.78 0.03 -10.85
CA ILE A 82 -8.36 0.30 -10.68
C ILE A 82 -8.14 1.40 -9.65
N VAL A 83 -8.91 2.50 -9.72
CA VAL A 83 -8.83 3.61 -8.76
C VAL A 83 -9.18 3.13 -7.35
N GLY A 84 -10.22 2.31 -7.19
CA GLY A 84 -10.55 1.71 -5.90
C GLY A 84 -9.46 0.77 -5.37
N GLY A 85 -8.79 0.04 -6.28
CA GLY A 85 -7.58 -0.72 -5.99
C GLY A 85 -6.46 0.14 -5.44
N ILE A 86 -6.14 1.24 -6.13
CA ILE A 86 -5.12 2.21 -5.71
C ILE A 86 -5.45 2.77 -4.32
N ILE A 87 -6.70 3.18 -4.09
CA ILE A 87 -7.16 3.68 -2.78
C ILE A 87 -6.95 2.60 -1.71
N GLY A 88 -7.32 1.35 -2.00
CA GLY A 88 -7.10 0.23 -1.09
C GLY A 88 -5.62 -0.03 -0.79
N GLY A 89 -4.73 0.17 -1.76
CA GLY A 89 -3.29 0.04 -1.59
C GLY A 89 -2.64 1.20 -0.81
N ILE A 90 -3.20 2.40 -0.87
CA ILE A 90 -2.72 3.57 -0.13
C ILE A 90 -2.95 3.40 1.38
N ILE A 91 -4.03 2.73 1.80
CA ILE A 91 -4.35 2.53 3.23
C ILE A 91 -3.20 1.87 4.01
N PRO A 92 -2.72 0.66 3.67
CA PRO A 92 -1.63 0.02 4.40
C PRO A 92 -0.32 0.79 4.29
N LEU A 93 -0.09 1.47 3.16
CA LEU A 93 1.08 2.33 2.97
C LEU A 93 1.10 3.49 3.96
N LEU A 94 -0.01 4.21 4.11
CA LEU A 94 -0.13 5.32 5.06
C LEU A 94 -0.03 4.85 6.50
N LEU A 95 -0.59 3.67 6.81
CA LEU A 95 -0.43 3.05 8.13
C LEU A 95 1.04 2.76 8.43
N MET A 96 1.77 2.12 7.52
CA MET A 96 3.20 1.82 7.72
C MET A 96 4.06 3.08 7.81
N ALA A 97 3.78 4.09 7.00
CA ALA A 97 4.45 5.39 7.11
C ALA A 97 4.19 6.04 8.48
N SER A 98 2.94 5.99 8.97
CA SER A 98 2.56 6.54 10.28
C SER A 98 3.22 5.78 11.43
N VAL A 99 3.30 4.45 11.35
CA VAL A 99 4.03 3.61 12.32
C VAL A 99 5.51 3.97 12.32
N GLY A 100 6.13 4.09 11.13
CA GLY A 100 7.50 4.54 10.99
C GLY A 100 7.73 5.91 11.65
N TRP A 101 6.82 6.85 11.46
CA TRP A 101 6.90 8.18 12.07
C TRP A 101 6.81 8.10 13.59
N TYR A 102 5.84 7.37 14.11
CA TYR A 102 5.63 7.22 15.54
C TYR A 102 6.84 6.59 16.25
N VAL A 103 7.42 5.54 15.67
CA VAL A 103 8.61 4.88 16.22
C VAL A 103 9.80 5.82 16.24
N MET A 104 9.97 6.67 15.23
CA MET A 104 11.12 7.57 15.11
C MET A 104 11.02 8.88 15.88
N VAL A 105 9.82 9.29 16.26
CA VAL A 105 9.62 10.49 17.07
C VAL A 105 9.59 10.16 18.56
N ARG A 106 9.20 8.93 18.94
CA ARG A 106 9.10 8.52 20.35
C ARG A 106 10.33 7.79 20.89
N TYR A 107 11.32 7.49 20.05
CA TYR A 107 12.64 6.98 20.43
C TYR A 107 13.72 7.93 19.93
#